data_AF-A0A2N1RBL7-F1
#
_entry.id   AF-A0A2N1RBL7-F1
#
_cell.length_a   1.000
_cell.length_b   1.000
_cell.length_c   1.000
_cell.angle_alpha   90.00
_cell.angle_beta   90.00
_cell.angle_gamma   90.00
#
_symmetry.space_group_name_H-M   'P 1'
#
loop_
_entity.id
_entity.type
_entity.pdbx_description
1 polymer ?
#
loop_
_entity_poly.entity_id
_entity_poly.type
_entity_poly.pdbx_seq_one_letter_code
_entity_poly.pdbx_strand_id
1 'polypeptide(L)'
;GAFGVVAVVCVLLVKGIALGGLALGGGLAWILTIPLLSRALIVFQTVVNPYARPQGGTAAVLVNEAKLRHLLAIVAQVVLFSWLISSRIPLIDMGIVLGAGLLMTTVVALVSRRMIGGVTGDVLGATCELSEAAMSVAAVIVLAL
;
A
#
# COMPACT_ATOMS: atom_id res chain seq x y z
N GLY A 1 -17.36 -8.40 -10.71
CA GLY A 1 -18.47 -9.29 -10.26
C GLY A 1 -18.91 -8.91 -8.86
N ALA A 2 -20.00 -9.48 -8.35
CA ALA A 2 -20.60 -9.11 -7.05
C ALA A 2 -19.60 -9.13 -5.88
N PHE A 3 -18.79 -10.18 -5.75
CA PHE A 3 -17.75 -10.26 -4.72
C PHE A 3 -16.71 -9.14 -4.78
N GLY A 4 -16.38 -8.66 -5.98
CA GLY A 4 -15.48 -7.51 -6.15
C GLY A 4 -16.11 -6.21 -5.63
N VAL A 5 -17.40 -6.00 -5.88
CA VAL A 5 -18.13 -4.83 -5.36
C VAL A 5 -18.21 -4.90 -3.84
N VAL A 6 -18.53 -6.06 -3.27
CA VAL A 6 -18.56 -6.25 -1.81
C VAL A 6 -17.19 -5.94 -1.20
N ALA A 7 -16.10 -6.44 -1.79
CA ALA A 7 -14.76 -6.15 -1.33
C ALA A 7 -14.45 -4.64 -1.36
N VAL A 8 -14.80 -3.94 -2.45
CA VAL A 8 -14.62 -2.49 -2.56
C VAL A 8 -15.43 -1.76 -1.49
N VAL A 9 -16.70 -2.11 -1.29
CA VAL A 9 -17.54 -1.48 -0.25
C VAL A 9 -16.95 -1.70 1.14
N CYS A 10 -16.53 -2.93 1.47
CA CYS A 10 -15.89 -3.22 2.76
C CYS A 10 -14.61 -2.40 2.96
N VAL A 11 -13.76 -2.30 1.93
CA VAL A 11 -12.52 -1.51 2.01
C VAL A 11 -12.82 -0.02 2.21
N LEU A 12 -13.79 0.53 1.47
CA LEU A 12 -14.21 1.93 1.63
C LEU A 12 -14.79 2.20 3.01
N LEU A 13 -15.57 1.28 3.58
CA LEU A 13 -16.08 1.40 4.95
C LEU A 13 -14.94 1.41 5.99
N VAL A 14 -13.98 0.49 5.87
CA VAL A 14 -12.80 0.45 6.76
C VAL A 14 -12.02 1.76 6.67
N LYS A 15 -11.73 2.25 5.46
CA LYS A 15 -11.03 3.52 5.26
C LYS A 15 -11.84 4.69 5.82
N GLY A 16 -13.15 4.72 5.59
CA GLY A 16 -14.03 5.77 6.10
C GLY A 16 -14.04 5.84 7.63
N ILE A 17 -14.15 4.69 8.30
CA ILE A 17 -14.10 4.61 9.77
C ILE A 17 -12.72 5.03 10.28
N ALA A 18 -11.65 4.52 9.68
CA ALA A 18 -10.28 4.85 10.10
C ALA A 18 -9.95 6.33 9.89
N LEU A 19 -10.35 6.92 8.77
CA LEU A 19 -10.21 8.35 8.50
C LEU A 19 -10.98 9.20 9.51
N GLY A 20 -12.20 8.79 9.90
CA GLY A 20 -12.96 9.44 10.96
C GLY A 20 -12.21 9.42 12.29
N GLY A 21 -11.63 8.26 12.65
CA GLY A 21 -10.79 8.12 13.86
C GLY A 21 -9.54 9.01 13.82
N LEU A 22 -8.82 9.03 12.70
CA LEU A 22 -7.63 9.87 12.53
C LEU A 22 -7.97 11.36 12.55
N ALA A 23 -9.06 11.78 11.90
CA ALA A 23 -9.48 13.18 11.85
C ALA A 23 -9.84 13.72 13.25
N LEU A 24 -10.55 12.92 14.06
CA LEU A 24 -10.94 13.29 15.42
C LEU A 24 -9.77 13.21 16.42
N GLY A 25 -8.83 12.28 16.22
CA GLY A 25 -7.68 12.05 17.09
C GLY A 25 -6.45 12.94 16.80
N GLY A 26 -6.54 13.90 15.87
CA GLY A 26 -5.40 14.75 15.50
C GLY A 26 -4.38 14.08 14.55
N GLY A 27 -4.72 12.93 13.97
CA GLY A 27 -3.89 12.16 13.04
C GLY A 27 -3.82 12.70 11.61
N LEU A 28 -3.91 14.03 11.42
CA LEU A 28 -3.88 14.65 10.08
C LEU A 28 -2.62 14.29 9.28
N ALA A 29 -1.48 14.15 9.96
CA ALA A 29 -0.23 13.73 9.31
C ALA A 29 -0.34 12.33 8.69
N TRP A 30 -1.09 11.41 9.32
CA TRP A 30 -1.32 10.06 8.79
C TRP A 30 -2.19 10.07 7.53
N ILE A 31 -3.22 10.91 7.49
CA ILE A 31 -4.14 11.02 6.35
C ILE A 31 -3.38 11.37 5.06
N LEU A 32 -2.33 12.21 5.15
CA LEU A 32 -1.50 12.58 4.01
C LEU A 32 -0.39 11.56 3.73
N THR A 33 0.14 10.93 4.77
CA THR A 33 1.27 9.99 4.68
C THR A 33 0.86 8.66 4.05
N ILE A 34 -0.28 8.12 4.46
CA ILE A 34 -0.73 6.77 4.07
C ILE A 34 -0.89 6.63 2.54
N PRO A 35 -1.55 7.54 1.81
CA PRO A 35 -1.66 7.46 0.35
C PRO A 35 -0.32 7.59 -0.40
N LEU A 36 0.68 8.22 0.23
CA LEU A 36 2.01 8.31 -0.35
C LEU A 36 2.78 7.00 -0.18
N LEU A 37 2.70 6.39 1.00
CA LEU A 37 3.31 5.09 1.28
C LEU A 37 2.66 3.96 0.46
N SER A 38 1.34 3.99 0.25
CA SER A 38 0.64 2.97 -0.53
C SER A 38 1.11 2.91 -1.97
N ARG A 39 1.38 4.08 -2.58
CA ARG A 39 1.93 4.17 -3.94
C ARG A 39 3.34 3.62 -4.03
N ALA A 40 4.15 3.76 -2.99
CA ALA A 40 5.47 3.12 -2.93
C ALA A 40 5.36 1.60 -2.96
N LEU A 41 4.34 1.03 -2.32
CA LEU A 41 4.08 -0.42 -2.29
C LEU A 41 3.65 -0.97 -3.66
N ILE A 42 2.99 -0.17 -4.49
CA ILE A 42 2.71 -0.53 -5.89
C ILE A 42 4.02 -0.71 -6.66
N VAL A 43 4.94 0.25 -6.55
CA VAL A 43 6.26 0.18 -7.21
C VAL A 43 7.03 -1.05 -6.72
N PHE A 44 7.03 -1.29 -5.41
CA PHE A 44 7.61 -2.50 -4.83
C PHE A 44 7.03 -3.78 -5.46
N GLN A 45 5.70 -3.89 -5.56
CA GLN A 45 5.04 -5.03 -6.22
C GLN A 45 5.48 -5.20 -7.67
N THR A 46 5.57 -4.12 -8.44
CA THR A 46 5.96 -4.17 -9.86
C THR A 46 7.39 -4.64 -10.06
N VAL A 47 8.32 -4.30 -9.16
CA VAL A 47 9.72 -4.74 -9.24
C VAL A 47 9.88 -6.20 -8.80
N VAL A 48 9.15 -6.61 -7.77
CA VAL A 48 9.36 -7.91 -7.11
C VAL A 48 8.63 -9.05 -7.83
N ASN A 49 7.55 -8.78 -8.56
CA ASN A 49 6.64 -9.79 -9.10
C ASN A 49 6.61 -9.78 -10.64
N PRO A 50 6.55 -10.96 -11.28
CA PRO A 50 6.35 -11.04 -12.72
C PRO A 50 4.91 -10.65 -13.10
N TYR A 51 4.73 -10.19 -14.33
CA TYR A 51 3.41 -9.93 -14.89
C TYR A 51 2.70 -11.23 -15.27
N ALA A 52 1.44 -11.39 -14.86
CA ALA A 52 0.71 -12.65 -15.00
C ALA A 52 0.20 -12.93 -16.43
N ARG A 53 -0.11 -11.90 -17.23
CA ARG A 53 -0.77 -12.07 -18.55
C ARG A 53 0.25 -12.06 -19.70
N PRO A 54 0.42 -13.16 -20.45
CA PRO A 54 1.34 -13.21 -21.59
C PRO A 54 0.90 -12.28 -22.74
N GLN A 55 -0.40 -12.03 -22.88
CA GLN A 55 -0.94 -11.16 -23.94
C GLN A 55 -0.68 -9.66 -23.69
N GLY A 56 -0.06 -9.31 -22.55
CA GLY A 56 0.15 -7.94 -22.13
C GLY A 56 -1.08 -7.29 -21.48
N GLY A 57 -1.03 -5.97 -21.34
CA GLY A 57 -2.06 -5.14 -20.71
C GLY A 57 -1.51 -3.77 -20.30
N THR A 58 -2.37 -2.88 -19.83
CA THR A 58 -1.98 -1.50 -19.45
C THR A 58 -0.87 -1.46 -18.39
N ALA A 59 -0.86 -2.40 -17.44
CA ALA A 59 0.18 -2.51 -16.43
C ALA A 59 1.42 -3.32 -16.89
N ALA A 60 1.40 -3.93 -18.08
CA ALA A 60 2.51 -4.77 -18.53
C ALA A 60 3.79 -3.95 -18.74
N VAL A 61 3.69 -2.75 -19.31
CA VAL A 61 4.84 -1.84 -19.48
C VAL A 61 5.44 -1.47 -18.12
N LEU A 62 4.58 -1.11 -17.15
CA LEU A 62 4.99 -0.76 -15.79
C LEU A 62 5.75 -1.88 -15.08
N VAL A 63 5.27 -3.13 -15.20
CA VAL A 63 5.89 -4.29 -14.55
C VAL A 63 7.14 -4.76 -15.30
N ASN A 64 7.09 -4.82 -16.63
CA ASN A 64 8.21 -5.33 -17.43
C ASN A 64 9.39 -4.37 -17.50
N GLU A 65 9.16 -3.06 -17.40
CA GLU A 65 10.23 -2.05 -17.34
C GLU A 65 10.71 -1.77 -15.91
N ALA A 66 10.08 -2.37 -14.89
CA ALA A 66 10.48 -2.20 -13.51
C ALA A 66 11.89 -2.79 -13.29
N LYS A 67 12.82 -1.94 -12.84
CA LYS A 67 14.22 -2.31 -12.56
C LYS A 67 14.55 -2.07 -11.10
N LEU A 68 15.61 -2.73 -10.62
CA LEU A 68 16.10 -2.58 -9.25
C LEU A 68 16.42 -1.11 -8.87
N ARG A 69 16.82 -0.27 -9.83
CA ARG A 69 17.00 1.18 -9.62
C ARG A 69 15.72 1.90 -9.18
N HIS A 70 14.54 1.43 -9.60
CA HIS A 70 13.25 1.98 -9.19
C HIS A 70 12.96 1.62 -7.73
N LEU A 71 13.40 0.43 -7.29
CA LEU A 71 13.35 0.03 -5.88
C LEU A 71 14.30 0.89 -5.03
N LEU A 72 15.51 1.18 -5.49
CA LEU A 72 16.41 2.08 -4.76
C LEU A 72 15.83 3.50 -4.66
N ALA A 73 15.24 4.01 -5.75
CA ALA A 73 14.58 5.31 -5.76
C ALA A 73 13.41 5.37 -4.78
N ILE A 74 12.56 4.33 -4.73
CA ILE A 74 11.40 4.34 -3.83
C ILE A 74 11.80 4.17 -2.37
N VAL A 75 12.82 3.37 -2.06
CA VAL A 75 13.37 3.26 -0.71
C VAL A 75 13.95 4.61 -0.27
N ALA A 76 14.74 5.27 -1.11
CA ALA A 76 15.27 6.60 -0.82
C ALA A 76 14.15 7.62 -0.58
N GLN A 77 13.09 7.59 -1.40
CA GLN A 77 11.92 8.46 -1.23
C GLN A 77 11.20 8.20 0.10
N VAL A 78 10.96 6.93 0.47
CA VAL A 78 10.29 6.57 1.73
C VAL A 78 11.13 6.98 2.93
N VAL A 79 12.45 6.77 2.88
CA VAL A 79 13.38 7.17 3.96
C VAL A 79 13.41 8.69 4.11
N LEU A 80 13.58 9.44 3.01
CA LEU A 80 13.60 10.90 3.03
C LEU A 80 12.29 11.49 3.55
N PHE A 81 11.15 10.93 3.10
CA PHE A 81 9.83 11.37 3.54
C PHE A 81 9.59 11.08 5.02
N SER A 82 9.98 9.88 5.47
CA SER A 82 9.89 9.49 6.90
C SER A 82 10.74 10.40 7.78
N TRP A 83 11.94 10.76 7.31
CA TRP A 83 12.80 11.71 8.02
C TRP A 83 12.16 13.11 8.09
N LEU A 84 11.59 13.61 7.01
CA LEU A 84 10.97 14.94 6.95
C LEU A 84 9.74 15.08 7.87
N ILE A 85 8.98 13.99 8.05
CA ILE A 85 7.79 13.93 8.90
C ILE A 85 8.07 13.44 10.32
N SER A 86 9.31 13.04 10.64
CA SER A 86 9.70 12.54 11.97
C SER A 86 9.40 13.50 13.14
N SER A 87 9.30 14.81 12.87
CA SER A 87 8.89 15.82 13.84
C SER A 87 7.40 15.75 14.25
N ARG A 88 6.56 15.08 13.44
CA ARG A 88 5.11 14.94 13.62
C ARG A 88 4.70 13.51 13.94
N ILE A 89 5.44 12.54 13.43
CA ILE A 89 5.16 11.11 13.58
C ILE A 89 6.44 10.43 14.09
N PRO A 90 6.42 9.77 15.25
CA PRO A 90 7.54 8.97 15.72
C PRO A 90 7.96 7.92 14.69
N LEU A 91 9.27 7.72 14.52
CA LEU A 91 9.79 6.75 13.53
C LEU A 91 9.34 5.31 13.82
N ILE A 92 9.11 4.98 15.10
CA ILE A 92 8.64 3.65 15.51
C ILE A 92 7.21 3.40 14.98
N ASP A 93 6.35 4.41 15.10
CA ASP A 93 4.96 4.39 14.63
C ASP A 93 4.91 4.29 13.11
N MET A 94 5.77 5.05 12.43
CA MET A 94 5.96 4.96 10.98
C MET A 94 6.36 3.54 10.56
N GLY A 95 7.27 2.91 11.30
CA GLY A 95 7.69 1.53 11.08
C GLY A 95 6.54 0.53 11.22
N ILE A 96 5.70 0.68 12.26
CA ILE A 96 4.52 -0.18 12.48
C ILE A 96 3.53 -0.02 11.33
N VAL A 97 3.19 1.21 10.96
CA VAL A 97 2.24 1.50 9.88
C VAL A 97 2.76 0.99 8.54
N LEU A 98 4.00 1.32 8.17
CA LEU A 98 4.61 0.81 6.94
C LEU A 98 4.70 -0.73 6.93
N GLY A 99 5.00 -1.33 8.09
CA GLY A 99 5.01 -2.78 8.29
C GLY A 99 3.67 -3.43 7.99
N ALA A 100 2.56 -2.83 8.44
CA ALA A 100 1.21 -3.31 8.13
C ALA A 100 0.91 -3.26 6.61
N GLY A 101 1.31 -2.17 5.94
CA GLY A 101 1.18 -2.04 4.49
C GLY A 101 2.03 -3.08 3.72
N LEU A 102 3.28 -3.29 4.14
CA LEU A 102 4.19 -4.28 3.56
C LEU A 102 3.69 -5.71 3.75
N LEU A 103 3.18 -6.04 4.94
CA LEU A 103 2.57 -7.33 5.25
C LEU A 103 1.41 -7.60 4.30
N MET A 104 0.45 -6.66 4.20
CA MET A 104 -0.71 -6.80 3.32
C MET A 104 -0.28 -6.93 1.86
N THR A 105 0.67 -6.10 1.42
CA THR A 105 1.22 -6.16 0.06
C THR A 105 1.85 -7.52 -0.25
N THR A 106 2.59 -8.09 0.71
CA THR A 106 3.21 -9.41 0.57
C THR A 106 2.16 -10.51 0.49
N VAL A 107 1.11 -10.45 1.32
CA VAL A 107 0.00 -11.40 1.26
C VAL A 107 -0.70 -11.36 -0.10
N VAL A 108 -1.02 -10.16 -0.61
CA VAL A 108 -1.64 -10.02 -1.95
C VAL A 108 -0.71 -10.57 -3.04
N ALA A 109 0.59 -10.28 -2.97
CA ALA A 109 1.59 -10.79 -3.90
C ALA A 109 1.63 -12.33 -3.91
N LEU A 110 1.70 -12.96 -2.73
CA LEU A 110 1.76 -14.40 -2.59
C LEU A 110 0.50 -15.09 -3.11
N VAL A 111 -0.68 -14.56 -2.76
CA VAL A 111 -1.97 -15.09 -3.23
C VAL A 111 -2.05 -14.96 -4.76
N SER A 112 -1.70 -13.80 -5.30
CA SER A 112 -1.74 -13.56 -6.75
C SER A 112 -0.78 -14.47 -7.52
N ARG A 113 0.45 -14.65 -7.03
CA ARG A 113 1.41 -15.59 -7.63
C ARG A 113 0.89 -17.02 -7.66
N ARG A 114 0.27 -17.48 -6.57
CA ARG A 114 -0.28 -18.84 -6.47
C ARG A 114 -1.49 -19.04 -7.38
N MET A 115 -2.34 -18.03 -7.54
CA MET A 115 -3.58 -18.16 -8.29
C MET A 115 -3.41 -17.93 -9.79
N ILE A 116 -2.61 -16.94 -10.18
CA ILE A 116 -2.50 -16.49 -11.58
C ILE A 116 -1.06 -16.34 -12.09
N GLY A 117 -0.06 -16.76 -11.30
CA GLY A 117 1.35 -16.79 -11.73
C GLY A 117 2.10 -15.45 -11.69
N GLY A 118 1.50 -14.38 -11.15
CA GLY A 118 2.13 -13.06 -11.10
C GLY A 118 1.16 -11.98 -10.63
N VAL A 119 1.41 -10.73 -11.04
CA VAL A 119 0.54 -9.57 -10.77
C VAL A 119 -0.09 -9.03 -12.06
N THR A 120 -1.26 -8.41 -11.94
CA THR A 120 -1.95 -7.66 -13.02
C THR A 120 -2.26 -6.24 -12.55
N GLY A 121 -2.77 -5.39 -13.45
CA GLY A 121 -3.24 -4.04 -13.07
C GLY A 121 -4.28 -4.06 -11.95
N ASP A 122 -5.21 -5.02 -11.99
CA ASP A 122 -6.24 -5.19 -10.96
C ASP A 122 -5.63 -5.56 -9.59
N VAL A 123 -4.59 -6.41 -9.59
CA VAL A 123 -3.89 -6.82 -8.36
C VAL A 123 -3.08 -5.66 -7.78
N LEU A 124 -2.47 -4.82 -8.63
CA LEU A 124 -1.78 -3.61 -8.20
C LEU A 124 -2.76 -2.60 -7.60
N GLY A 125 -3.93 -2.41 -8.22
CA GLY A 125 -5.01 -1.59 -7.68
C GLY A 125 -5.52 -2.12 -6.33
N ALA A 126 -5.77 -3.43 -6.25
CA ALA A 126 -6.17 -4.08 -4.99
C ALA A 126 -5.09 -3.95 -3.90
N THR A 127 -3.81 -4.05 -4.28
CA THR A 127 -2.69 -3.82 -3.34
C THR A 127 -2.76 -2.41 -2.76
N CYS A 128 -2.99 -1.39 -3.61
CA CYS A 128 -3.12 -0.01 -3.15
C CYS A 128 -4.22 0.12 -2.11
N GLU A 129 -5.44 -0.32 -2.43
CA GLU A 129 -6.59 -0.14 -1.57
C GLU A 129 -6.48 -0.95 -0.25
N LEU A 130 -6.01 -2.20 -0.32
CA LEU A 130 -5.85 -3.05 0.86
C LEU A 130 -4.70 -2.59 1.76
N SER A 131 -3.57 -2.16 1.19
CA SER A 131 -2.46 -1.63 1.97
C SER A 131 -2.81 -0.29 2.63
N GLU A 132 -3.54 0.60 1.95
CA GLU A 132 -4.07 1.83 2.56
C GLU A 132 -5.01 1.53 3.72
N ALA A 133 -5.93 0.58 3.55
CA ALA A 133 -6.84 0.18 4.63
C ALA A 133 -6.08 -0.37 5.83
N ALA A 134 -5.13 -1.28 5.62
CA ALA A 134 -4.30 -1.85 6.68
C ALA A 134 -3.48 -0.79 7.42
N MET A 135 -2.84 0.12 6.66
CA MET A 135 -2.07 1.23 7.23
C MET A 135 -2.95 2.23 7.99
N SER A 136 -4.16 2.51 7.50
CA SER A 136 -5.11 3.41 8.18
C SER A 136 -5.56 2.84 9.52
N VAL A 137 -5.85 1.53 9.58
CA VAL A 137 -6.17 0.86 10.84
C VAL A 137 -4.99 0.87 11.79
N ALA A 138 -3.78 0.54 11.31
CA ALA A 138 -2.57 0.58 12.13
C ALA A 138 -2.30 1.99 12.69
N ALA A 139 -2.50 3.04 11.87
CA ALA A 139 -2.31 4.42 12.30
C ALA A 139 -3.30 4.84 13.39
N VAL A 140 -4.57 4.40 13.30
CA VAL A 140 -5.57 4.66 14.35
C VAL A 140 -5.16 3.97 15.66
N ILE A 141 -4.68 2.72 15.59
CA ILE A 141 -4.26 1.98 16.77
C ILE A 141 -3.07 2.67 17.45
N VAL A 142 -2.05 3.03 16.66
CA VAL A 142 -0.84 3.66 17.19
C VAL A 142 -1.11 5.06 17.75
N LEU A 143 -2.01 5.82 17.12
CA LEU A 143 -2.44 7.13 17.64
C LEU A 143 -3.18 7.02 18.99
N ALA A 144 -3.77 5.87 19.28
CA ALA A 144 -4.52 5.63 20.51
C ALA A 144 -3.66 5.10 21.68
N LEU A 145 -2.38 4.77 21.42
CA LEU A 145 -1.40 4.30 22.41
C LEU A 145 -0.61 5.48 23.00
#